data_AF-A0A7J2PS91-F1
#
_entry.id   AF-A0A7J2PS91-F1
#
_cell.length_a   1.000
_cell.length_b   1.000
_cell.length_c   1.000
_cell.angle_alpha   90.00
_cell.angle_beta   90.00
_cell.angle_gamma   90.00
#
_symmetry.space_group_name_H-M   'P 1'
#
loop_
_entity.id
_entity.type
_entity.pdbx_description
1 polymer ?
#
loop_
_entity_poly.entity_id
_entity_poly.type
_entity_poly.pdbx_seq_one_letter_code
_entity_poly.pdbx_strand_id
1 'polypeptide(L)'
;MGVGKIFAIIGGLLGVLSVVLFYLAPDILNLWNLDAPLTVRVYLGGFGAWSGKWLAIPFPIEYTQDIILLIVGVLIIGGGVITFIGGVAGSKLVGILGGIILLAGPILLIVALIVQLGIFGDTLIPLMGNVNLLFGSIFGVADWGLGIGSYLAIGGGLLGIIGGATT
;
A
#
# COMPACT_ATOMS: atom_id res chain seq x y z
N MET A 1 -11.80 -28.16 -5.30
CA MET A 1 -11.85 -26.71 -5.58
C MET A 1 -10.97 -26.44 -6.80
N GLY A 2 -11.45 -25.68 -7.79
CA GLY A 2 -10.63 -25.31 -8.95
C GLY A 2 -9.50 -24.36 -8.56
N VAL A 3 -8.34 -24.48 -9.21
CA VAL A 3 -7.13 -23.69 -8.91
C VAL A 3 -7.38 -22.18 -9.05
N GLY A 4 -8.21 -21.75 -10.01
CA GLY A 4 -8.58 -20.34 -10.18
C GLY A 4 -9.31 -19.74 -8.97
N LYS A 5 -10.21 -20.51 -8.34
CA LYS A 5 -10.90 -20.08 -7.10
C LYS A 5 -9.91 -19.81 -5.98
N ILE A 6 -8.90 -20.67 -5.84
CA ILE A 6 -7.88 -20.54 -4.79
C ILE A 6 -7.07 -19.26 -5.01
N PHE A 7 -6.63 -19.00 -6.25
CA PHE A 7 -5.88 -17.78 -6.55
C PHE A 7 -6.69 -16.50 -6.31
N ALA A 8 -7.98 -16.48 -6.69
CA ALA A 8 -8.82 -15.33 -6.41
C ALA A 8 -9.03 -15.11 -4.90
N ILE A 9 -9.24 -16.18 -4.12
CA ILE A 9 -9.36 -16.09 -2.66
C ILE A 9 -8.08 -15.54 -2.03
N ILE A 10 -6.92 -16.11 -2.37
CA ILE A 10 -5.62 -15.64 -1.88
C ILE A 10 -5.41 -14.19 -2.30
N GLY A 11 -5.71 -13.85 -3.55
CA GLY A 11 -5.56 -12.50 -4.07
C GLY A 11 -6.37 -11.48 -3.27
N GLY A 12 -7.63 -11.81 -2.98
CA GLY A 12 -8.50 -10.98 -2.15
C GLY A 12 -8.00 -10.83 -0.70
N LEU A 13 -7.50 -11.92 -0.10
CA LEU A 13 -6.92 -11.88 1.24
C LEU A 13 -5.67 -10.99 1.30
N LEU A 14 -4.77 -11.09 0.31
CA LEU A 14 -3.59 -10.23 0.24
C LEU A 14 -3.97 -8.74 0.11
N GLY A 15 -5.01 -8.44 -0.65
CA GLY A 15 -5.56 -7.08 -0.75
C GLY A 15 -6.05 -6.55 0.60
N VAL A 16 -6.84 -7.31 1.35
CA VAL A 16 -7.30 -6.87 2.68
C VAL A 16 -6.15 -6.81 3.70
N LEU A 17 -5.30 -7.84 3.71
CA LEU A 17 -4.17 -7.92 4.62
C LEU A 17 -3.17 -6.79 4.39
N SER A 18 -3.02 -6.29 3.16
CA SER A 18 -2.12 -5.19 2.86
C SER A 18 -2.34 -3.96 3.75
N VAL A 19 -3.61 -3.65 4.04
CA VAL A 19 -4.00 -2.52 4.88
C VAL A 19 -3.91 -2.90 6.36
N VAL A 20 -4.47 -4.06 6.74
CA VAL A 20 -4.48 -4.53 8.14
C VAL A 20 -3.07 -4.63 8.71
N LEU A 21 -2.13 -5.18 7.94
CA LEU A 21 -0.75 -5.38 8.35
C LEU A 21 -0.06 -4.06 8.72
N PHE A 22 -0.32 -3.00 7.96
CA PHE A 22 0.22 -1.68 8.28
C PHE A 22 -0.34 -1.10 9.59
N TYR A 23 -1.59 -1.42 9.95
CA TYR A 23 -2.14 -1.03 11.26
C TYR A 23 -1.53 -1.79 12.43
N LEU A 24 -1.06 -3.01 12.21
CA LEU A 24 -0.51 -3.86 13.26
C LEU A 24 0.96 -3.55 13.56
N ALA A 25 1.78 -3.46 12.52
CA ALA A 25 3.24 -3.32 12.68
C ALA A 25 3.86 -2.54 11.51
N PRO A 26 3.63 -1.21 11.43
CA PRO A 26 4.10 -0.39 10.32
C PRO A 26 5.64 -0.35 10.24
N ASP A 27 6.34 -0.53 11.36
CA ASP A 27 7.80 -0.49 11.43
C ASP A 27 8.50 -1.78 11.00
N ILE A 28 7.90 -2.93 11.30
CA ILE A 28 8.38 -4.26 10.87
C ILE A 28 8.09 -4.48 9.39
N LEU A 29 6.95 -3.97 8.92
CA LEU A 29 6.43 -4.23 7.60
C LEU A 29 6.77 -3.14 6.59
N ASN A 30 7.63 -2.21 6.96
CA ASN A 30 8.27 -1.29 6.03
C ASN A 30 9.48 -1.97 5.37
N LEU A 31 9.54 -1.89 4.04
CA LEU A 31 10.62 -2.52 3.26
C LEU A 31 11.92 -1.72 3.25
N TRP A 32 11.92 -0.52 3.84
CA TRP A 32 13.10 0.32 3.98
C TRP A 32 13.28 0.82 5.40
N ASN A 33 14.46 0.56 5.96
CA ASN A 33 14.85 1.01 7.28
C ASN A 33 16.37 0.96 7.42
N LEU A 34 17.06 2.09 7.54
CA LEU A 34 18.46 2.08 7.99
C LEU A 34 18.51 2.04 9.51
N ASP A 35 19.36 1.16 10.00
CA ASP A 35 19.71 1.08 11.42
C ASP A 35 20.71 2.19 11.78
N ALA A 36 20.23 3.43 11.78
CA ALA A 36 20.99 4.63 12.10
C ALA A 36 20.27 5.45 13.18
N PRO A 37 21.02 6.19 14.03
CA PRO A 37 20.45 7.16 14.95
C PRO A 37 19.92 8.37 14.14
N LEU A 38 18.67 8.29 13.72
CA LEU A 38 18.01 9.28 12.88
C LEU A 38 17.11 10.18 13.71
N THR A 39 16.94 11.41 13.23
CA THR A 39 16.00 12.35 13.84
C THR A 39 14.57 11.92 13.54
N VAL A 40 14.24 11.58 12.29
CA VAL A 40 12.87 11.20 11.88
C VAL A 40 12.89 9.88 11.10
N ARG A 41 11.89 9.03 11.32
CA ARG A 41 11.63 7.85 10.48
C ARG A 41 10.15 7.83 10.10
N VAL A 42 9.86 7.65 8.82
CA VAL A 42 8.51 7.65 8.26
C VAL A 42 8.19 6.30 7.63
N TYR A 43 7.06 5.72 8.02
CA TYR A 43 6.51 4.49 7.45
C TYR A 43 5.30 4.86 6.62
N LEU A 44 5.38 4.74 5.29
CA LEU A 44 4.27 5.01 4.39
C LEU A 44 3.49 3.71 4.15
N GLY A 45 2.19 3.68 4.46
CA GLY A 45 1.38 2.47 4.28
C GLY A 45 1.08 2.11 2.84
N GLY A 46 1.21 3.07 1.92
CA GLY A 46 0.88 2.89 0.50
C GLY A 46 -0.62 2.96 0.20
N PHE A 47 -1.40 3.57 1.10
CA PHE A 47 -2.84 3.80 0.94
C PHE A 47 -3.31 5.03 1.72
N GLY A 48 -2.42 6.02 1.85
CA GLY A 48 -2.74 7.28 2.52
C GLY A 48 -2.61 7.34 4.01
N ALA A 49 -2.25 6.24 4.63
CA ALA A 49 -1.83 6.22 6.02
C ALA A 49 -0.31 6.30 6.08
N TRP A 50 0.20 7.04 7.06
CA TRP A 50 1.61 7.05 7.41
C TRP A 50 1.76 7.05 8.94
N SER A 51 2.92 6.61 9.41
CA SER A 51 3.29 6.66 10.83
C SER A 51 4.81 6.83 10.92
N GLY A 52 5.37 6.83 12.12
CA GLY A 52 6.80 7.00 12.24
C GLY A 52 7.31 7.19 13.65
N LYS A 53 8.57 7.62 13.74
CA LYS A 53 9.27 7.90 14.99
C LYS A 53 10.03 9.22 14.86
N TRP A 54 9.91 10.10 15.85
CA TRP A 54 10.74 11.30 15.99
C TRP A 54 11.61 11.15 17.24
N LEU A 55 12.94 11.13 17.08
CA LEU A 55 13.90 10.92 18.19
C LEU A 55 13.54 9.70 19.06
N ALA A 56 13.21 8.58 18.42
CA ALA A 56 12.73 7.33 19.03
C ALA A 56 11.34 7.37 19.70
N ILE A 57 10.64 8.50 19.69
CA ILE A 57 9.25 8.60 20.15
C ILE A 57 8.32 8.26 18.97
N PRO A 58 7.52 7.18 19.04
CA PRO A 58 6.58 6.86 17.98
C PRO A 58 5.42 7.86 17.95
N PHE A 59 5.01 8.26 16.75
CA PHE A 59 3.76 8.98 16.53
C PHE A 59 2.74 8.04 15.87
N PRO A 60 1.42 8.26 16.13
CA PRO A 60 0.38 7.33 15.71
C PRO A 60 0.21 7.30 14.19
N ILE A 61 -0.61 6.36 13.73
CA ILE A 61 -1.00 6.32 12.31
C ILE A 61 -1.88 7.53 12.02
N GLU A 62 -1.43 8.34 11.08
CA GLU A 62 -2.15 9.50 10.58
C GLU A 62 -2.57 9.25 9.13
N TYR A 63 -3.79 9.70 8.81
CA TYR A 63 -4.23 9.75 7.42
C TYR A 63 -3.78 11.08 6.83
N THR A 64 -3.14 11.02 5.68
CA THR A 64 -2.90 12.22 4.89
C THR A 64 -4.25 12.87 4.57
N GLN A 65 -4.33 14.19 4.71
CA GLN A 65 -5.52 14.99 4.35
C GLN A 65 -5.86 14.94 2.84
N ASP A 66 -5.04 14.29 2.04
CA ASP A 66 -5.27 14.05 0.63
C ASP A 66 -6.31 12.94 0.40
N ILE A 67 -7.43 13.35 -0.20
CA ILE A 67 -8.56 12.50 -0.55
C ILE A 67 -8.20 11.39 -1.54
N ILE A 68 -7.21 11.59 -2.41
CA ILE A 68 -6.75 10.60 -3.39
C ILE A 68 -6.17 9.39 -2.67
N LEU A 69 -5.41 9.65 -1.61
CA LEU A 69 -4.76 8.63 -0.82
C LEU A 69 -5.77 7.82 0.01
N LEU A 70 -6.85 8.43 0.50
CA LEU A 70 -7.99 7.71 1.07
C LEU A 70 -8.68 6.80 0.03
N ILE A 71 -8.87 7.30 -1.20
CA ILE A 71 -9.45 6.52 -2.31
C ILE A 71 -8.59 5.28 -2.61
N VAL A 72 -7.26 5.39 -2.57
CA VAL A 72 -6.36 4.24 -2.73
C VAL A 72 -6.67 3.13 -1.71
N GLY A 73 -6.83 3.48 -0.44
CA GLY A 73 -7.16 2.50 0.60
C GLY A 73 -8.50 1.82 0.40
N VAL A 74 -9.52 2.58 -0.02
CA VAL A 74 -10.85 2.04 -0.35
C VAL A 74 -10.79 1.10 -1.54
N LEU A 75 -10.02 1.42 -2.57
CA LEU A 75 -9.84 0.56 -3.74
C LEU A 75 -9.14 -0.75 -3.39
N ILE A 76 -8.12 -0.68 -2.52
CA ILE A 76 -7.39 -1.88 -2.08
C ILE A 76 -8.30 -2.79 -1.23
N ILE A 77 -8.98 -2.25 -0.23
CA ILE A 77 -9.90 -3.06 0.61
C ILE A 77 -11.08 -3.55 -0.22
N GLY A 78 -11.75 -2.66 -0.94
CA GLY A 78 -12.93 -2.97 -1.75
C GLY A 78 -12.61 -3.98 -2.86
N GLY A 79 -11.53 -3.76 -3.60
CA GLY A 79 -11.03 -4.69 -4.61
C GLY A 79 -10.66 -6.05 -4.00
N GLY A 80 -10.00 -6.06 -2.86
CA GLY A 80 -9.69 -7.30 -2.12
C GLY A 80 -10.94 -8.10 -1.76
N VAL A 81 -11.95 -7.45 -1.18
CA VAL A 81 -13.23 -8.08 -0.80
C VAL A 81 -13.97 -8.62 -2.03
N ILE A 82 -14.06 -7.84 -3.11
CA ILE A 82 -14.72 -8.26 -4.36
C ILE A 82 -14.00 -9.46 -4.97
N THR A 83 -12.67 -9.43 -5.00
CA THR A 83 -11.85 -10.54 -5.52
C THR A 83 -12.09 -11.82 -4.72
N PHE A 84 -12.13 -11.72 -3.39
CA PHE A 84 -12.42 -12.83 -2.51
C PHE A 84 -13.81 -13.42 -2.78
N ILE A 85 -14.84 -12.57 -2.87
CA ILE A 85 -16.21 -13.00 -3.19
C ILE A 85 -16.25 -13.69 -4.56
N GLY A 86 -15.56 -13.14 -5.56
CA GLY A 86 -15.42 -13.74 -6.89
C GLY A 86 -14.83 -15.15 -6.84
N GLY A 87 -13.78 -15.35 -6.04
CA GLY A 87 -13.17 -16.66 -5.83
C GLY A 87 -14.08 -17.67 -5.13
N VAL A 88 -14.76 -17.25 -4.05
CA VAL A 88 -15.70 -18.11 -3.30
C VAL A 88 -16.89 -18.50 -4.17
N ALA A 89 -17.51 -17.53 -4.85
CA ALA A 89 -18.66 -17.76 -5.71
C ALA A 89 -18.29 -18.54 -6.99
N GLY A 90 -17.02 -18.54 -7.37
CA GLY A 90 -16.59 -19.12 -8.64
C GLY A 90 -16.95 -18.25 -9.85
N SER A 91 -17.02 -16.93 -9.67
CA SER A 91 -17.44 -16.01 -10.72
C SER A 91 -16.24 -15.35 -11.38
N LYS A 92 -15.99 -15.72 -12.64
CA LYS A 92 -14.91 -15.17 -13.47
C LYS A 92 -14.94 -13.64 -13.53
N LEU A 93 -16.11 -13.09 -13.87
CA LEU A 93 -16.27 -11.65 -14.08
C LEU A 93 -16.05 -10.87 -12.78
N VAL A 94 -16.59 -11.36 -11.66
CA VAL A 94 -16.44 -10.71 -10.34
C VAL A 94 -15.00 -10.79 -9.86
N GLY A 95 -14.33 -11.94 -10.02
CA GLY A 95 -12.92 -12.10 -9.65
C GLY A 95 -11.98 -11.17 -10.43
N ILE A 96 -12.18 -11.05 -11.75
CA ILE A 96 -11.39 -10.14 -12.60
C ILE A 96 -11.64 -8.68 -12.23
N LEU A 97 -12.90 -8.27 -12.07
CA LEU A 97 -13.24 -6.89 -11.68
C LEU A 97 -12.63 -6.54 -10.32
N GLY A 98 -12.74 -7.43 -9.34
CA GLY A 98 -12.11 -7.24 -8.03
C GLY A 98 -10.60 -7.04 -8.14
N GLY A 99 -9.93 -7.89 -8.93
CA GLY A 99 -8.49 -7.80 -9.13
C GLY A 99 -8.05 -6.51 -9.81
N ILE A 100 -8.82 -6.02 -10.79
CA ILE A 100 -8.59 -4.73 -11.45
C ILE A 100 -8.76 -3.57 -10.47
N ILE A 101 -9.84 -3.56 -9.69
CA ILE A 101 -10.10 -2.53 -8.66
C ILE A 101 -8.97 -2.51 -7.62
N LEU A 102 -8.52 -3.69 -7.19
CA LEU A 102 -7.40 -3.85 -6.26
C LEU A 102 -6.10 -3.27 -6.85
N LEU A 103 -5.79 -3.53 -8.13
CA LEU A 103 -4.62 -2.95 -8.81
C LEU A 103 -4.73 -1.43 -9.03
N ALA A 104 -5.94 -0.90 -9.18
CA ALA A 104 -6.15 0.53 -9.37
C ALA A 104 -5.64 1.34 -8.16
N GLY A 105 -5.68 0.79 -6.95
CA GLY A 105 -5.14 1.43 -5.75
C GLY A 105 -3.65 1.74 -5.87
N PRO A 106 -2.75 0.74 -5.96
CA PRO A 106 -1.31 0.97 -6.13
C PRO A 106 -0.95 1.80 -7.36
N ILE A 107 -1.69 1.69 -8.47
CA ILE A 107 -1.49 2.55 -9.64
C ILE A 107 -1.79 4.01 -9.30
N LEU A 108 -2.93 4.29 -8.66
CA LEU A 108 -3.28 5.63 -8.23
C LEU A 108 -2.33 6.16 -7.17
N LEU A 109 -1.80 5.32 -6.27
CA LEU A 109 -0.74 5.70 -5.35
C LEU A 109 0.49 6.18 -6.10
N ILE A 110 0.98 5.41 -7.07
CA ILE A 110 2.15 5.77 -7.87
C ILE A 110 1.90 7.08 -8.63
N VAL A 111 0.72 7.21 -9.26
CA VAL A 111 0.34 8.45 -9.95
C VAL A 111 0.26 9.62 -8.98
N ALA A 112 -0.34 9.45 -7.81
CA ALA A 112 -0.42 10.48 -6.78
C ALA A 112 0.97 10.89 -6.30
N LEU A 113 1.89 9.95 -6.09
CA LEU A 113 3.27 10.25 -5.72
C LEU A 113 4.02 11.01 -6.82
N ILE A 114 3.79 10.67 -8.09
CA ILE A 114 4.36 11.39 -9.24
C ILE A 114 3.74 12.79 -9.38
N VAL A 115 2.44 12.96 -9.14
CA VAL A 115 1.72 14.23 -9.31
C VAL A 115 1.93 15.17 -8.12
N GLN A 116 1.91 14.64 -6.89
CA GLN A 116 2.16 15.40 -5.67
C GLN A 116 3.63 15.80 -5.49
N LEU A 117 4.52 15.50 -6.46
CA LEU A 117 5.76 16.27 -6.69
C LEU A 117 5.53 17.79 -6.76
N GLY A 118 4.28 18.26 -6.93
CA GLY A 118 3.90 19.67 -6.75
C GLY A 118 2.94 20.00 -5.59
N ILE A 119 2.40 19.02 -4.82
CA ILE A 119 1.29 19.24 -3.86
C ILE A 119 1.58 18.73 -2.42
N PHE A 120 2.62 17.91 -2.16
CA PHE A 120 3.06 17.70 -0.76
C PHE A 120 3.74 18.99 -0.25
N GLY A 121 2.93 20.00 0.09
CA GLY A 121 3.36 21.33 0.49
C GLY A 121 4.50 21.33 1.50
N ASP A 122 5.56 22.04 1.10
CA ASP A 122 6.45 22.94 1.85
C ASP A 122 7.17 22.50 3.13
N THR A 123 6.86 21.35 3.76
CA THR A 123 7.55 20.93 5.00
C THR A 123 8.30 19.60 4.93
N LEU A 124 7.86 18.62 4.12
CA LEU A 124 8.52 17.30 4.01
C LEU A 124 9.37 17.14 2.73
N ILE A 125 8.92 17.71 1.60
CA ILE A 125 9.69 17.71 0.33
C ILE A 125 11.07 18.38 0.46
N PRO A 126 11.24 19.54 1.16
CA PRO A 126 12.55 20.17 1.25
C PRO A 126 13.57 19.31 2.00
N LEU A 127 13.11 18.48 2.95
CA LEU A 127 13.96 17.48 3.58
C LEU A 127 14.31 16.38 2.58
N MET A 128 13.31 15.78 1.92
CA MET A 128 13.46 14.58 1.08
C MET A 128 14.27 14.79 -0.21
N GLY A 129 14.48 16.03 -0.67
CA GLY A 129 15.43 16.38 -1.75
C GLY A 129 15.22 15.64 -3.08
N ASN A 130 16.30 15.40 -3.84
CA ASN A 130 16.32 14.63 -5.10
C ASN A 130 16.30 13.10 -4.90
N VAL A 131 15.90 12.61 -3.73
CA VAL A 131 16.03 11.21 -3.35
C VAL A 131 14.78 10.42 -3.78
N ASN A 132 14.91 9.10 -3.93
CA ASN A 132 13.84 8.23 -4.38
C ASN A 132 12.57 8.34 -3.48
N LEU A 133 11.43 8.62 -4.11
CA LEU A 133 10.14 8.86 -3.46
C LEU A 133 9.55 7.63 -2.77
N LEU A 134 9.88 6.44 -3.26
CA LEU A 134 9.34 5.17 -2.74
C LEU A 134 10.12 4.68 -1.51
N PHE A 135 11.41 5.00 -1.45
CA PHE A 135 12.31 4.64 -0.36
C PHE A 135 13.54 5.54 -0.42
N GLY A 136 14.00 6.02 0.73
CA GLY A 136 15.15 6.92 0.77
C GLY A 136 15.65 7.20 2.18
N SER A 137 16.85 7.78 2.23
CA SER A 137 17.50 8.18 3.46
C SER A 137 18.25 9.48 3.27
N ILE A 138 18.26 10.27 4.34
CA ILE A 138 19.16 11.40 4.56
C ILE A 138 19.92 11.08 5.83
N PHE A 139 21.21 10.83 5.68
CA PHE A 139 22.08 10.39 6.76
C PHE A 139 21.98 11.32 7.98
N GLY A 140 21.65 10.74 9.15
CA GLY A 140 21.49 11.46 10.42
C GLY A 140 20.20 12.26 10.58
N VAL A 141 19.37 12.36 9.53
CA VAL A 141 18.19 13.25 9.52
C VAL A 141 16.89 12.46 9.39
N ALA A 142 16.67 11.78 8.27
CA ALA A 142 15.38 11.15 7.99
C ALA A 142 15.47 9.89 7.13
N ASP A 143 14.63 8.89 7.43
CA ASP A 143 14.42 7.72 6.59
C ASP A 143 12.93 7.54 6.26
N TRP A 144 12.63 7.04 5.06
CA TRP A 144 11.27 6.69 4.68
C TRP A 144 11.21 5.45 3.79
N GLY A 145 10.07 4.76 3.83
CA GLY A 145 9.80 3.65 2.93
C GLY A 145 8.33 3.33 2.79
N LEU A 146 8.00 2.70 1.66
CA LEU A 146 6.71 2.07 1.46
C LEU A 146 6.61 0.72 2.17
N GLY A 147 5.51 0.53 2.88
CA GLY A 147 5.10 -0.71 3.48
C GLY A 147 4.88 -1.82 2.46
N ILE A 148 5.18 -3.05 2.88
CA ILE A 148 4.95 -4.28 2.13
C ILE A 148 3.51 -4.40 1.63
N GLY A 149 2.55 -3.74 2.31
CA GLY A 149 1.14 -3.68 1.92
C GLY A 149 0.95 -3.30 0.44
N SER A 150 1.66 -2.30 -0.05
CA SER A 150 1.60 -1.90 -1.47
C SER A 150 1.93 -3.06 -2.43
N TYR A 151 2.91 -3.90 -2.11
CA TYR A 151 3.29 -5.08 -2.89
C TYR A 151 2.28 -6.22 -2.73
N LEU A 152 1.72 -6.40 -1.53
CA LEU A 152 0.66 -7.37 -1.28
C LEU A 152 -0.61 -7.02 -2.05
N ALA A 153 -0.96 -5.73 -2.18
CA ALA A 153 -2.06 -5.27 -3.01
C ALA A 153 -1.81 -5.55 -4.50
N ILE A 154 -0.58 -5.31 -4.99
CA ILE A 154 -0.20 -5.62 -6.38
C ILE A 154 -0.28 -7.12 -6.65
N GLY A 155 0.38 -7.94 -5.82
CA GLY A 155 0.36 -9.40 -5.94
C GLY A 155 -1.06 -9.95 -5.80
N GLY A 156 -1.84 -9.40 -4.87
CA GLY A 156 -3.24 -9.75 -4.66
C GLY A 156 -4.12 -9.46 -5.88
N GLY A 157 -3.93 -8.30 -6.50
CA GLY A 157 -4.66 -7.91 -7.71
C GLY A 157 -4.33 -8.81 -8.90
N LEU A 158 -3.06 -9.14 -9.12
CA LEU A 158 -2.64 -10.07 -10.17
C LEU A 158 -3.23 -11.47 -9.96
N LEU A 159 -3.13 -12.01 -8.74
CA LEU A 159 -3.74 -13.30 -8.40
C LEU A 159 -5.26 -13.29 -8.53
N GLY A 160 -5.90 -12.15 -8.24
CA GLY A 160 -7.33 -11.95 -8.46
C GLY A 160 -7.74 -12.05 -9.92
N ILE A 161 -7.00 -11.39 -10.81
CA ILE A 161 -7.25 -11.42 -12.25
C ILE A 161 -6.99 -12.82 -12.81
N ILE A 162 -5.84 -13.42 -12.49
CA ILE A 162 -5.46 -14.77 -12.94
C ILE A 162 -6.47 -15.80 -12.41
N GLY A 163 -6.81 -15.70 -11.13
CA GLY A 163 -7.78 -16.55 -10.47
C GLY A 163 -9.13 -16.46 -11.15
N GLY A 164 -9.68 -15.26 -11.30
CA GLY A 164 -10.94 -15.04 -12.01
C GLY A 164 -10.92 -15.57 -13.44
N ALA A 165 -9.85 -15.35 -14.19
CA ALA A 165 -9.73 -15.84 -15.57
C ALA A 165 -9.70 -17.37 -15.70
N THR A 166 -9.29 -18.07 -14.64
CA THR A 166 -9.11 -19.54 -14.58
C THR A 166 -10.13 -20.24 -13.68
N THR A 167 -11.17 -19.52 -13.26
CA THR A 167 -12.30 -20.03 -12.47
C THR A 167 -13.46 -20.41 -13.37
#